data_AF-A0A938N0P8-F1
#
_entry.id   AF-A0A938N0P8-F1
#
_cell.length_a   1.000
_cell.length_b   1.000
_cell.length_c   1.000
_cell.angle_alpha   90.00
_cell.angle_beta   90.00
_cell.angle_gamma   90.00
#
_symmetry.space_group_name_H-M   'P 1'
#
loop_
_entity.id
_entity.type
_entity.pdbx_description
1 polymer ?
#
loop_
_entity_poly.entity_id
_entity_poly.type
_entity_poly.pdbx_seq_one_letter_code
_entity_poly.pdbx_strand_id
1 'polypeptide(L)'
;MQWPRWGENTPISTAVSPRRLGRRNPRMPPRLRHLRMRARKVIVTTMLRTLLRAPLLAAILAPLSLLAAGCAPAPRGDPADSPARAGPPVLDGDISEWGDASVLADGQYLYVRWSTGRADYPPQAAPYTTAILLDLDDSAATGLMRSAGGEVLGVDLEVLLSPGGNEGTQAGVRIAAVSAAGERTPIPHAEAGFSFCPTYAATWFEGRLSRSLPTGAISGPAVVGVVAIVDHEGRVLGESEAFRRRLPARMASVPSGQIPAPGAETLRVVSYNVLKSGPVARPEPFERILRALAPDVVLLQEWDDRASIDPWFNTRLGDLGRWYVRAGEGGVAIASRHPLEEAGPDAVVIAPEGPEGRGYRPVRVVAGLARTPIGDVLVSSLHLKCCGTAGGVEDRARLAEARAVNAAVLKGIDDQRVSHVVIGGDFNLVGSRPPLDLARAALDADGSDLAIADARVLGDRAYDTWSDARSAFGPGRLDFLAFSDASAQAARAFVVDTARLGRAALGASGLLPGDSAAASDHLPVVVDLRSR
;
A
#
# COMPACT_ATOMS: atom_id res chain seq x y z
N MET A 1 -28.66 26.79 -17.30
CA MET A 1 -29.53 26.37 -18.40
C MET A 1 -28.71 25.42 -19.29
N GLN A 2 -29.15 24.16 -19.36
CA GLN A 2 -28.82 23.06 -20.29
C GLN A 2 -27.40 22.86 -20.85
N TRP A 3 -26.85 21.70 -20.48
CA TRP A 3 -25.74 20.97 -21.10
C TRP A 3 -26.12 20.34 -22.46
N PRO A 4 -25.17 20.07 -23.37
CA PRO A 4 -25.35 19.09 -24.43
C PRO A 4 -24.60 17.77 -24.18
N ARG A 5 -25.22 16.72 -24.73
CA ARG A 5 -24.97 15.29 -24.63
C ARG A 5 -23.75 14.81 -25.43
N TRP A 6 -23.13 13.74 -24.97
CA TRP A 6 -22.22 12.90 -25.77
C TRP A 6 -22.97 11.67 -26.30
N GLY A 7 -22.80 11.41 -27.59
CA GLY A 7 -23.43 10.31 -28.34
C GLY A 7 -22.55 9.07 -28.47
N GLU A 8 -23.21 7.97 -28.80
CA GLU A 8 -22.79 6.57 -28.81
C GLU A 8 -21.89 6.14 -29.99
N ASN A 9 -21.10 5.08 -29.73
CA ASN A 9 -20.59 3.98 -30.56
C ASN A 9 -20.96 3.92 -32.07
N THR A 10 -20.03 3.48 -32.95
CA THR A 10 -19.81 2.07 -33.43
C THR A 10 -18.70 2.02 -34.54
N PRO A 11 -18.27 0.87 -35.13
CA PRO A 11 -16.85 0.49 -35.27
C PRO A 11 -16.33 0.42 -36.73
N ILE A 12 -15.03 0.19 -36.92
CA ILE A 12 -14.45 -0.14 -38.25
C ILE A 12 -13.80 -1.51 -38.22
N SER A 13 -14.41 -2.42 -39.00
CA SER A 13 -13.82 -3.66 -39.49
C SER A 13 -13.25 -3.39 -40.89
N THR A 14 -12.05 -3.90 -41.18
CA THR A 14 -11.68 -4.31 -42.55
C THR A 14 -10.76 -5.52 -42.52
N ALA A 15 -11.26 -6.60 -43.11
CA ALA A 15 -10.51 -7.78 -43.51
C ALA A 15 -9.67 -7.52 -44.78
N VAL A 16 -8.51 -8.17 -44.88
CA VAL A 16 -7.85 -8.45 -46.18
C VAL A 16 -7.30 -9.88 -46.15
N SER A 17 -7.63 -10.62 -47.20
CA SER A 17 -7.36 -12.04 -47.48
C SER A 17 -5.95 -12.28 -48.09
N PRO A 18 -5.43 -13.52 -48.16
CA PRO A 18 -4.00 -13.82 -48.26
C PRO A 18 -3.50 -14.05 -49.70
N ARG A 19 -2.20 -13.82 -49.95
CA ARG A 19 -1.51 -14.30 -51.17
C ARG A 19 -0.14 -14.92 -50.89
N ARG A 20 -0.11 -16.24 -51.15
CA ARG A 20 0.92 -17.08 -51.80
C ARG A 20 2.40 -16.87 -51.50
N LEU A 21 2.93 -17.92 -50.86
CA LEU A 21 4.33 -18.35 -50.79
C LEU A 21 4.93 -18.63 -52.18
N GLY A 22 6.12 -18.08 -52.43
CA GLY A 22 7.02 -18.43 -53.53
C GLY A 22 8.45 -18.56 -53.00
N ARG A 23 9.04 -19.75 -53.19
CA ARG A 23 10.38 -20.18 -52.76
C ARG A 23 11.51 -19.28 -53.31
N ARG A 24 12.60 -19.11 -52.54
CA ARG A 24 13.98 -19.44 -52.97
C ARG A 24 14.98 -19.38 -51.80
N ASN A 25 15.77 -20.44 -51.73
CA ASN A 25 16.92 -20.66 -50.85
C ASN A 25 18.18 -20.03 -51.49
N PRO A 26 19.25 -19.70 -50.74
CA PRO A 26 20.44 -20.55 -50.88
C PRO A 26 21.27 -20.76 -49.59
N ARG A 27 21.54 -22.05 -49.34
CA ARG A 27 22.84 -22.70 -49.01
C ARG A 27 23.90 -21.90 -48.20
N MET A 28 24.19 -22.42 -47.00
CA MET A 28 25.53 -22.44 -46.38
C MET A 28 25.91 -23.91 -46.05
N PRO A 29 27.17 -24.34 -46.25
CA PRO A 29 27.59 -25.72 -46.04
C PRO A 29 28.11 -26.01 -44.60
N PRO A 30 28.20 -27.30 -44.22
CA PRO A 30 28.37 -27.74 -42.84
C PRO A 30 29.82 -28.17 -42.52
N ARG A 31 30.13 -28.42 -41.25
CA ARG A 31 30.79 -29.65 -40.72
C ARG A 31 31.04 -29.52 -39.19
N LEU A 32 30.47 -30.44 -38.40
CA LEU A 32 31.11 -31.55 -37.65
C LEU A 32 31.83 -31.08 -36.36
N ARG A 33 31.81 -31.74 -35.20
CA ARG A 33 31.31 -33.05 -34.76
C ARG A 33 31.35 -33.07 -33.21
N HIS A 34 30.44 -33.87 -32.66
CA HIS A 34 30.45 -34.58 -31.37
C HIS A 34 31.64 -34.41 -30.41
N LEU A 35 31.33 -34.14 -29.14
CA LEU A 35 31.87 -34.94 -28.04
C LEU A 35 30.78 -35.25 -27.01
N ARG A 36 30.58 -36.54 -26.77
CA ARG A 36 29.69 -37.12 -25.76
C ARG A 36 30.34 -37.03 -24.38
N MET A 37 29.48 -36.84 -23.37
CA MET A 37 29.50 -37.39 -22.01
C MET A 37 30.83 -37.40 -21.22
N ARG A 38 30.81 -36.74 -20.05
CA ARG A 38 31.00 -37.42 -18.75
C ARG A 38 30.48 -36.54 -17.62
N ALA A 39 29.31 -36.91 -17.10
CA ALA A 39 28.87 -36.49 -15.78
C ALA A 39 29.79 -37.13 -14.73
N ARG A 40 30.37 -36.31 -13.84
CA ARG A 40 30.96 -36.79 -12.59
C ARG A 40 30.10 -36.28 -11.44
N LYS A 41 29.30 -37.20 -10.88
CA LYS A 41 28.81 -37.14 -9.51
C LYS A 41 30.02 -37.11 -8.59
N VAL A 42 30.07 -36.15 -7.68
CA VAL A 42 30.85 -36.27 -6.44
C VAL A 42 29.83 -36.33 -5.31
N ILE A 43 29.72 -37.54 -4.76
CA ILE A 43 29.10 -37.85 -3.48
C ILE A 43 30.21 -37.64 -2.44
N VAL A 44 29.96 -36.87 -1.39
CA VAL A 44 30.73 -36.95 -0.16
C VAL A 44 29.75 -37.29 0.95
N THR A 45 29.85 -38.52 1.43
CA THR A 45 29.16 -39.04 2.62
C THR A 45 30.17 -39.81 3.46
N THR A 46 30.52 -39.28 4.64
CA THR A 46 30.91 -40.00 5.88
C THR A 46 30.90 -38.95 7.01
N MET A 47 30.02 -38.96 8.02
CA MET A 47 29.91 -39.86 9.19
C MET A 47 31.28 -40.18 9.82
N LEU A 48 31.53 -40.01 11.14
CA LEU A 48 30.93 -40.79 12.21
C LEU A 48 31.37 -40.27 13.63
N ARG A 49 30.40 -40.09 14.55
CA ARG A 49 30.27 -40.50 16.00
C ARG A 49 31.48 -40.29 16.97
N THR A 50 31.37 -40.15 18.31
CA THR A 50 30.44 -40.65 19.35
C THR A 50 30.88 -39.99 20.69
N LEU A 51 30.03 -39.70 21.69
CA LEU A 51 29.78 -40.47 22.95
C LEU A 51 28.83 -39.61 23.84
N LEU A 52 27.58 -39.98 24.14
CA LEU A 52 27.08 -40.85 25.22
C LEU A 52 27.50 -40.49 26.65
N ARG A 53 26.55 -40.05 27.49
CA ARG A 53 26.14 -40.67 28.78
C ARG A 53 25.05 -39.85 29.51
N ALA A 54 23.93 -40.51 29.80
CA ALA A 54 23.04 -40.30 30.97
C ALA A 54 23.17 -41.58 31.85
N PRO A 55 22.43 -41.82 32.96
CA PRO A 55 21.47 -40.99 33.74
C PRO A 55 21.66 -41.11 35.28
N LEU A 56 20.81 -40.49 36.13
CA LEU A 56 20.18 -41.11 37.33
C LEU A 56 19.30 -40.12 38.17
N LEU A 57 18.01 -40.47 38.26
CA LEU A 57 17.20 -40.66 39.50
C LEU A 57 17.03 -39.51 40.53
N ALA A 58 15.76 -39.15 40.77
CA ALA A 58 15.09 -39.31 42.08
C ALA A 58 13.58 -39.06 41.95
N ALA A 59 12.80 -40.08 42.28
CA ALA A 59 11.36 -40.03 42.47
C ALA A 59 11.03 -39.63 43.92
N ILE A 60 9.95 -38.86 44.11
CA ILE A 60 9.21 -38.83 45.38
C ILE A 60 7.72 -39.02 45.05
N LEU A 61 7.18 -40.08 45.60
CA LEU A 61 5.78 -40.52 45.61
C LEU A 61 5.33 -40.50 47.07
N ALA A 62 4.11 -40.01 47.35
CA ALA A 62 3.13 -40.49 48.35
C ALA A 62 2.05 -39.40 48.64
N PRO A 63 0.86 -39.70 49.22
CA PRO A 63 -0.34 -40.07 48.43
C PRO A 63 -1.68 -39.50 49.01
N LEU A 64 -2.81 -40.01 48.49
CA LEU A 64 -4.22 -39.88 48.97
C LEU A 64 -4.91 -38.52 48.72
N SER A 65 -6.14 -38.41 48.19
CA SER A 65 -7.33 -39.27 48.39
C SER A 65 -8.32 -39.10 47.23
N LEU A 66 -8.94 -40.20 46.78
CA LEU A 66 -10.14 -40.19 45.94
C LEU A 66 -11.35 -39.70 46.75
N LEU A 67 -12.12 -38.77 46.18
CA LEU A 67 -13.54 -38.61 46.43
C LEU A 67 -14.24 -38.45 45.08
N ALA A 68 -14.88 -39.53 44.63
CA ALA A 68 -15.83 -39.51 43.53
C ALA A 68 -17.20 -39.09 44.08
N ALA A 69 -17.73 -37.98 43.59
CA ALA A 69 -19.14 -37.66 43.72
C ALA A 69 -19.59 -36.72 42.59
N GLY A 70 -20.55 -37.20 41.79
CA GLY A 70 -21.53 -36.36 41.11
C GLY A 70 -21.12 -35.71 39.79
N CYS A 71 -21.43 -36.38 38.69
CA CYS A 71 -21.62 -35.71 37.40
C CYS A 71 -22.86 -34.81 37.46
N ALA A 72 -22.68 -33.52 37.23
CA ALA A 72 -23.69 -32.62 36.71
C ALA A 72 -23.06 -31.84 35.54
N PRO A 73 -23.72 -31.69 34.39
CA PRO A 73 -23.18 -30.89 33.30
C PRO A 73 -23.13 -29.43 33.75
N ALA A 74 -21.94 -28.84 33.73
CA ALA A 74 -21.77 -27.40 33.88
C ALA A 74 -22.55 -26.70 32.76
N PRO A 75 -23.23 -25.57 33.04
CA PRO A 75 -23.85 -24.77 31.99
C PRO A 75 -22.77 -24.39 30.98
N ARG A 76 -23.08 -24.53 29.69
CA ARG A 76 -22.26 -24.03 28.59
C ARG A 76 -22.06 -22.54 28.84
N GLY A 77 -20.86 -22.17 29.29
CA GLY A 77 -20.45 -20.78 29.34
C GLY A 77 -20.42 -20.24 27.92
N ASP A 78 -20.93 -19.02 27.74
CA ASP A 78 -20.83 -18.26 26.50
C ASP A 78 -19.39 -18.33 25.95
N PRO A 79 -19.19 -18.41 24.62
CA PRO A 79 -17.87 -18.31 24.04
C PRO A 79 -17.25 -17.00 24.54
N ALA A 80 -16.10 -17.16 25.21
CA ALA A 80 -15.46 -16.13 26.01
C ALA A 80 -15.45 -14.76 25.30
N ASP A 81 -16.08 -13.78 25.95
CA ASP A 81 -15.77 -12.36 25.75
C ASP A 81 -14.26 -12.21 26.00
N SER A 82 -13.47 -12.19 24.93
CA SER A 82 -12.03 -11.88 25.01
C SER A 82 -11.88 -10.53 25.72
N PRO A 83 -11.06 -10.44 26.78
CA PRO A 83 -10.96 -9.23 27.57
C PRO A 83 -10.48 -8.08 26.69
N ALA A 84 -11.25 -6.99 26.73
CA ALA A 84 -11.01 -5.74 26.03
C ALA A 84 -9.63 -5.16 26.39
N ARG A 85 -8.59 -5.51 25.63
CA ARG A 85 -7.24 -4.94 25.80
C ARG A 85 -6.50 -4.57 24.53
N ALA A 86 -7.00 -4.90 23.34
CA ALA A 86 -6.52 -4.30 22.10
C ALA A 86 -7.30 -2.99 21.85
N GLY A 87 -6.60 -1.86 21.75
CA GLY A 87 -7.18 -0.66 21.15
C GLY A 87 -7.57 -0.92 19.68
N PRO A 88 -8.22 0.02 19.00
CA PRO A 88 -8.46 -0.14 17.57
C PRO A 88 -7.12 -0.36 16.83
N PRO A 89 -7.06 -1.22 15.81
CA PRO A 89 -5.83 -1.47 15.08
C PRO A 89 -5.43 -0.23 14.26
N VAL A 90 -4.21 -0.27 13.75
CA VAL A 90 -3.61 0.65 12.81
C VAL A 90 -3.52 -0.08 11.47
N LEU A 91 -4.11 0.48 10.41
CA LEU A 91 -4.02 -0.12 9.08
C LEU A 91 -2.63 0.09 8.47
N ASP A 92 -1.70 -0.80 8.77
CA ASP A 92 -0.31 -0.79 8.31
C ASP A 92 0.16 -2.14 7.72
N GLY A 93 -0.69 -3.16 7.80
CA GLY A 93 -0.45 -4.51 7.31
C GLY A 93 0.18 -5.45 8.35
N ASP A 94 0.49 -4.96 9.56
CA ASP A 94 0.93 -5.78 10.68
C ASP A 94 -0.25 -6.23 11.55
N ILE A 95 -0.54 -7.51 11.46
CA ILE A 95 -1.62 -8.12 12.25
C ILE A 95 -1.23 -8.48 13.69
N SER A 96 0.00 -8.16 14.14
CA SER A 96 0.49 -8.55 15.47
C SER A 96 -0.33 -7.96 16.62
N GLU A 97 -0.89 -6.76 16.45
CA GLU A 97 -1.70 -6.08 17.47
C GLU A 97 -3.11 -6.66 17.64
N TRP A 98 -3.56 -7.50 16.72
CA TRP A 98 -4.92 -8.07 16.73
C TRP A 98 -5.10 -9.21 17.73
N GLY A 99 -4.01 -9.82 18.20
CA GLY A 99 -4.06 -11.04 19.01
C GLY A 99 -4.85 -12.15 18.30
N ASP A 100 -5.84 -12.71 18.98
CA ASP A 100 -6.72 -13.75 18.41
C ASP A 100 -7.99 -13.19 17.74
N ALA A 101 -8.25 -11.88 17.81
CA ALA A 101 -9.47 -11.29 17.28
C ALA A 101 -9.46 -11.21 15.75
N SER A 102 -10.52 -11.66 15.07
CA SER A 102 -10.71 -11.45 13.62
C SER A 102 -11.45 -10.15 13.28
N VAL A 103 -12.11 -9.58 14.28
CA VAL A 103 -12.93 -8.37 14.16
C VAL A 103 -12.76 -7.48 15.39
N LEU A 104 -12.57 -6.19 15.15
CA LEU A 104 -12.49 -5.15 16.18
C LEU A 104 -13.44 -4.01 15.81
N ALA A 105 -13.83 -3.20 16.78
CA ALA A 105 -14.67 -2.03 16.53
C ALA A 105 -14.38 -0.94 17.55
N ASP A 106 -14.43 0.30 17.09
CA ASP A 106 -14.45 1.49 17.94
C ASP A 106 -15.71 2.33 17.65
N GLY A 107 -15.78 3.55 18.19
CA GLY A 107 -16.94 4.42 17.99
C GLY A 107 -17.19 4.84 16.54
N GLN A 108 -16.24 4.66 15.63
CA GLN A 108 -16.27 5.16 14.25
C GLN A 108 -16.17 4.06 13.20
N TYR A 109 -15.35 3.04 13.43
CA TYR A 109 -15.02 2.03 12.44
C TYR A 109 -15.26 0.61 12.97
N LEU A 110 -15.65 -0.25 12.03
CA LEU A 110 -15.51 -1.70 12.14
C LEU A 110 -14.21 -2.09 11.44
N TYR A 111 -13.42 -2.95 12.07
CA TYR A 111 -12.17 -3.47 11.53
C TYR A 111 -12.28 -4.98 11.37
N VAL A 112 -11.83 -5.50 10.24
CA VAL A 112 -11.78 -6.94 9.94
C VAL A 112 -10.38 -7.29 9.47
N ARG A 113 -9.79 -8.35 10.02
CA ARG A 113 -8.59 -8.97 9.44
C ARG A 113 -8.97 -10.28 8.76
N TRP A 114 -8.27 -10.61 7.69
CA TRP A 114 -8.46 -11.88 7.00
C TRP A 114 -7.16 -12.39 6.42
N SER A 115 -7.09 -13.72 6.27
CA SER A 115 -6.05 -14.34 5.48
C SER A 115 -6.64 -14.94 4.22
N THR A 116 -5.93 -14.79 3.11
CA THR A 116 -6.23 -15.51 1.88
C THR A 116 -5.63 -16.92 1.86
N GLY A 117 -4.78 -17.25 2.84
CA GLY A 117 -3.92 -18.45 2.82
C GLY A 117 -2.90 -18.45 1.66
N ARG A 118 -2.77 -17.34 0.92
CA ARG A 118 -2.02 -17.23 -0.32
C ARG A 118 -1.28 -15.90 -0.38
N ALA A 119 0.01 -15.92 -0.65
CA ALA A 119 0.83 -14.71 -0.83
C ALA A 119 0.98 -14.30 -2.30
N ASP A 120 0.21 -14.92 -3.21
CA ASP A 120 0.43 -14.81 -4.66
C ASP A 120 -0.16 -13.55 -5.27
N TYR A 121 -1.22 -12.98 -4.67
CA TYR A 121 -1.99 -11.90 -5.29
C TYR A 121 -2.45 -10.85 -4.27
N PRO A 122 -2.49 -9.56 -4.66
CA PRO A 122 -3.22 -8.54 -3.93
C PRO A 122 -4.74 -8.78 -4.04
N PRO A 123 -5.55 -8.48 -3.02
CA PRO A 123 -6.99 -8.79 -3.03
C PRO A 123 -7.78 -8.09 -4.13
N GLN A 124 -7.33 -6.92 -4.58
CA GLN A 124 -7.97 -6.14 -5.64
C GLN A 124 -7.50 -6.49 -7.05
N ALA A 125 -6.57 -7.43 -7.22
CA ALA A 125 -6.15 -7.93 -8.54
C ALA A 125 -5.86 -9.43 -8.51
N ALA A 126 -6.70 -10.17 -7.78
CA ALA A 126 -6.64 -11.61 -7.66
C ALA A 126 -7.53 -12.30 -8.72
N PRO A 127 -7.19 -13.53 -9.14
CA PRO A 127 -8.02 -14.35 -10.03
C PRO A 127 -9.23 -14.99 -9.30
N TYR A 128 -9.51 -14.56 -8.07
CA TYR A 128 -10.61 -14.99 -7.22
C TYR A 128 -11.16 -13.78 -6.46
N THR A 129 -12.41 -13.86 -6.04
CA THR A 129 -13.04 -12.84 -5.20
C THR A 129 -12.79 -13.15 -3.73
N THR A 130 -12.31 -12.17 -2.97
CA THR A 130 -12.42 -12.20 -1.50
C THR A 130 -13.69 -11.46 -1.11
N ALA A 131 -14.64 -12.16 -0.50
CA ALA A 131 -15.93 -11.65 -0.08
C ALA A 131 -15.99 -11.53 1.44
N ILE A 132 -16.14 -10.31 1.96
CA ILE A 132 -16.43 -10.04 3.36
C ILE A 132 -17.94 -9.81 3.45
N LEU A 133 -18.62 -10.72 4.13
CA LEU A 133 -20.08 -10.75 4.27
C LEU A 133 -20.42 -10.38 5.71
N LEU A 134 -21.21 -9.32 5.90
CA LEU A 134 -21.53 -8.81 7.22
C LEU A 134 -23.04 -8.75 7.42
N ASP A 135 -23.48 -9.33 8.54
CA ASP A 135 -24.76 -9.09 9.20
C ASP A 135 -24.52 -7.98 10.23
N LEU A 136 -25.09 -6.80 9.95
CA LEU A 136 -24.75 -5.55 10.63
C LEU A 136 -25.55 -5.33 11.91
N ASP A 137 -26.59 -6.12 12.13
CA ASP A 137 -27.49 -6.00 13.27
C ASP A 137 -27.77 -7.30 14.03
N ASP A 138 -27.07 -8.38 13.68
CA ASP A 138 -27.20 -9.71 14.29
C ASP A 138 -28.62 -10.27 14.12
N SER A 139 -29.18 -10.09 12.92
CA SER A 139 -30.51 -10.55 12.57
C SER A 139 -30.52 -11.19 11.18
N ALA A 140 -30.82 -12.50 11.15
CA ALA A 140 -31.00 -13.24 9.90
C ALA A 140 -32.17 -12.76 9.01
N ALA A 141 -32.99 -11.81 9.49
CA ALA A 141 -34.20 -11.35 8.81
C ALA A 141 -34.03 -10.04 8.01
N THR A 142 -32.96 -9.29 8.23
CA THR A 142 -32.75 -7.92 7.70
C THR A 142 -31.97 -7.92 6.39
N GLY A 143 -30.97 -8.79 6.28
CA GLY A 143 -30.17 -9.02 5.08
C GLY A 143 -30.49 -10.31 4.34
N LEU A 144 -29.70 -10.63 3.33
CA LEU A 144 -29.81 -11.87 2.57
C LEU A 144 -29.44 -13.07 3.44
N MET A 145 -30.41 -13.93 3.74
CA MET A 145 -30.20 -15.13 4.54
C MET A 145 -29.19 -16.07 3.86
N ARG A 146 -28.09 -16.37 4.55
CA ARG A 146 -27.04 -17.26 4.05
C ARG A 146 -26.47 -18.11 5.19
N SER A 147 -26.36 -19.41 4.95
CA SER A 147 -25.58 -20.30 5.81
C SER A 147 -24.10 -20.20 5.42
N ALA A 148 -23.26 -19.71 6.33
CA ALA A 148 -21.82 -19.53 6.13
C ALA A 148 -21.09 -19.53 7.47
N GLY A 149 -19.86 -20.04 7.51
CA GLY A 149 -19.02 -20.04 8.71
C GLY A 149 -19.62 -20.76 9.92
N GLY A 150 -20.52 -21.72 9.67
CA GLY A 150 -21.24 -22.46 10.71
C GLY A 150 -22.49 -21.78 11.28
N GLU A 151 -22.85 -20.60 10.79
CA GLU A 151 -23.98 -19.78 11.27
C GLU A 151 -24.99 -19.50 10.14
N VAL A 152 -26.16 -18.97 10.49
CA VAL A 152 -27.11 -18.38 9.55
C VAL A 152 -27.06 -16.87 9.71
N LEU A 153 -26.56 -16.17 8.69
CA LEU A 153 -26.40 -14.72 8.68
C LEU A 153 -27.52 -14.06 7.87
N GLY A 154 -27.94 -12.87 8.27
CA GLY A 154 -28.67 -11.93 7.41
C GLY A 154 -27.67 -10.97 6.80
N VAL A 155 -27.10 -11.30 5.64
CA VAL A 155 -26.02 -10.48 5.07
C VAL A 155 -26.61 -9.14 4.60
N ASP A 156 -26.34 -8.06 5.35
CA ASP A 156 -26.75 -6.69 5.04
C ASP A 156 -25.71 -5.94 4.20
N LEU A 157 -24.45 -6.39 4.24
CA LEU A 157 -23.35 -5.75 3.52
C LEU A 157 -22.41 -6.79 2.89
N GLU A 158 -22.14 -6.60 1.60
CA GLU A 158 -21.12 -7.33 0.85
C GLU A 158 -19.97 -6.38 0.51
N VAL A 159 -18.74 -6.73 0.90
CA VAL A 159 -17.51 -6.13 0.36
C VAL A 159 -16.78 -7.19 -0.45
N LEU A 160 -16.65 -6.94 -1.75
CA LEU A 160 -16.07 -7.88 -2.71
C LEU A 160 -14.80 -7.28 -3.28
N LEU A 161 -13.66 -7.89 -2.96
CA LEU A 161 -12.35 -7.57 -3.51
C LEU A 161 -12.11 -8.50 -4.71
N SER A 162 -11.75 -7.93 -5.84
CA SER A 162 -11.75 -8.59 -7.14
C SER A 162 -13.10 -9.23 -7.52
N PRO A 163 -14.20 -8.44 -7.60
CA PRO A 163 -15.54 -8.98 -7.79
C PRO A 163 -15.67 -9.80 -9.09
N GLY A 164 -16.34 -10.95 -9.00
CA GLY A 164 -16.68 -11.77 -10.15
C GLY A 164 -17.62 -11.07 -11.15
N GLY A 165 -17.43 -11.37 -12.43
CA GLY A 165 -18.26 -10.94 -13.55
C GLY A 165 -18.22 -11.95 -14.71
N ASN A 166 -18.91 -11.62 -15.80
CA ASN A 166 -19.13 -12.56 -16.93
C ASN A 166 -17.85 -13.05 -17.62
N GLU A 167 -16.74 -12.30 -17.51
CA GLU A 167 -15.45 -12.61 -18.14
C GLU A 167 -14.37 -13.04 -17.13
N GLY A 168 -14.75 -13.35 -15.89
CA GLY A 168 -13.82 -13.64 -14.80
C GLY A 168 -13.92 -12.64 -13.65
N THR A 169 -12.90 -12.56 -12.81
CA THR A 169 -12.80 -11.53 -11.78
C THR A 169 -12.36 -10.19 -12.37
N GLN A 170 -12.93 -9.10 -11.87
CA GLN A 170 -12.56 -7.74 -12.24
C GLN A 170 -11.68 -7.14 -11.14
N ALA A 171 -10.69 -6.33 -11.49
CA ALA A 171 -9.86 -5.66 -10.49
C ALA A 171 -10.65 -4.57 -9.74
N GLY A 172 -10.29 -4.34 -8.47
CA GLY A 172 -10.90 -3.33 -7.60
C GLY A 172 -11.79 -3.91 -6.49
N VAL A 173 -12.65 -3.06 -5.94
CA VAL A 173 -13.58 -3.36 -4.86
C VAL A 173 -15.01 -3.00 -5.28
N ARG A 174 -15.97 -3.85 -4.90
CA ARG A 174 -17.40 -3.55 -4.97
C ARG A 174 -18.00 -3.68 -3.58
N ILE A 175 -18.70 -2.65 -3.14
CA ILE A 175 -19.42 -2.65 -1.87
C ILE A 175 -20.90 -2.45 -2.16
N ALA A 176 -21.76 -3.24 -1.52
CA ALA A 176 -23.20 -3.10 -1.66
C ALA A 176 -23.90 -3.40 -0.33
N ALA A 177 -24.91 -2.59 -0.01
CA ALA A 177 -25.93 -3.00 0.94
C ALA A 177 -26.84 -4.03 0.27
N VAL A 178 -27.26 -5.03 1.04
CA VAL A 178 -28.03 -6.17 0.56
C VAL A 178 -29.32 -6.28 1.36
N SER A 179 -30.46 -6.31 0.67
CA SER A 179 -31.76 -6.51 1.32
C SER A 179 -32.07 -7.99 1.53
N ALA A 180 -33.06 -8.29 2.39
CA ALA A 180 -33.61 -9.64 2.53
C ALA A 180 -34.15 -10.27 1.22
N ALA A 181 -34.52 -9.44 0.24
CA ALA A 181 -34.92 -9.91 -1.10
C ALA A 181 -33.73 -10.20 -2.03
N GLY A 182 -32.49 -9.94 -1.58
CA GLY A 182 -31.26 -10.11 -2.36
C GLY A 182 -30.95 -8.94 -3.30
N GLU A 183 -31.65 -7.82 -3.17
CA GLU A 183 -31.37 -6.61 -3.94
C GLU A 183 -30.10 -5.95 -3.42
N ARG A 184 -29.24 -5.51 -4.34
CA ARG A 184 -27.93 -4.91 -4.03
C ARG A 184 -27.95 -3.43 -4.37
N THR A 185 -27.75 -2.59 -3.38
CA THR A 185 -27.57 -1.13 -3.55
C THR A 185 -26.09 -0.81 -3.46
N PRO A 186 -25.43 -0.40 -4.56
CA PRO A 186 -24.01 -0.08 -4.55
C PRO A 186 -23.68 1.06 -3.58
N ILE A 187 -22.56 0.92 -2.87
CA ILE A 187 -22.00 1.97 -2.01
C ILE A 187 -20.58 2.25 -2.51
N PRO A 188 -20.25 3.51 -2.90
CA PRO A 188 -18.87 3.87 -3.23
C PRO A 188 -17.92 3.60 -2.07
N HIS A 189 -16.71 3.09 -2.34
CA HIS A 189 -15.74 2.73 -1.30
C HIS A 189 -15.40 3.92 -0.38
N ALA A 190 -15.30 5.13 -0.95
CA ALA A 190 -15.04 6.36 -0.21
C ALA A 190 -16.17 6.70 0.76
N GLU A 191 -17.44 6.49 0.36
CA GLU A 191 -18.60 6.71 1.22
C GLU A 191 -18.76 5.62 2.29
N ALA A 192 -18.36 4.39 1.98
CA ALA A 192 -18.29 3.31 2.96
C ALA A 192 -17.15 3.50 3.97
N GLY A 193 -16.23 4.47 3.75
CA GLY A 193 -15.00 4.60 4.52
C GLY A 193 -14.14 3.33 4.46
N PHE A 194 -14.21 2.60 3.34
CA PHE A 194 -13.48 1.35 3.18
C PHE A 194 -12.04 1.62 2.81
N SER A 195 -11.12 0.97 3.52
CA SER A 195 -9.68 0.93 3.22
C SER A 195 -9.12 -0.37 3.75
N PHE A 196 -8.04 -0.87 3.16
CA PHE A 196 -7.32 -2.05 3.65
C PHE A 196 -5.83 -1.98 3.36
N CYS A 197 -5.06 -2.75 4.13
CA CYS A 197 -3.61 -2.85 4.05
C CYS A 197 -3.17 -4.32 4.19
N PRO A 198 -2.07 -4.74 3.55
CA PRO A 198 -1.33 -4.02 2.51
C PRO A 198 -2.07 -4.01 1.15
N THR A 199 -1.65 -3.10 0.26
CA THR A 199 -2.15 -2.99 -1.12
C THR A 199 -1.54 -4.02 -2.09
N TYR A 200 -0.44 -4.65 -1.69
CA TYR A 200 0.30 -5.65 -2.46
C TYR A 200 -0.01 -7.07 -1.96
N ALA A 201 0.49 -8.07 -2.69
CA ALA A 201 0.32 -9.47 -2.35
C ALA A 201 0.93 -9.81 -0.99
N ALA A 202 0.10 -10.34 -0.09
CA ALA A 202 0.44 -10.77 1.26
C ALA A 202 -0.47 -11.92 1.68
N THR A 203 -0.11 -12.62 2.76
CA THR A 203 -0.95 -13.69 3.32
C THR A 203 -2.06 -13.14 4.21
N TRP A 204 -1.81 -12.00 4.85
CA TRP A 204 -2.71 -11.37 5.81
C TRP A 204 -3.02 -9.96 5.37
N PHE A 205 -4.25 -9.58 5.62
CA PHE A 205 -4.80 -8.26 5.33
C PHE A 205 -5.66 -7.83 6.50
N GLU A 206 -5.79 -6.53 6.61
CA GLU A 206 -6.69 -5.86 7.53
C GLU A 206 -7.38 -4.72 6.81
N GLY A 207 -8.63 -4.47 7.17
CA GLY A 207 -9.41 -3.42 6.57
C GLY A 207 -10.40 -2.84 7.56
N ARG A 208 -10.96 -1.70 7.18
CA ARG A 208 -11.97 -1.01 7.96
C ARG A 208 -13.16 -0.62 7.12
N LEU A 209 -14.28 -0.37 7.80
CA LEU A 209 -15.50 0.22 7.27
C LEU A 209 -16.01 1.27 8.24
N SER A 210 -16.56 2.36 7.70
CA SER A 210 -17.29 3.35 8.49
C SER A 210 -18.51 2.71 9.14
N ARG A 211 -18.73 2.99 10.43
CA ARG A 211 -20.00 2.69 11.11
C ARG A 211 -21.14 3.64 10.73
N SER A 212 -20.86 4.60 9.84
CA SER A 212 -21.83 5.56 9.30
C SER A 212 -21.89 5.36 7.79
N LEU A 213 -22.65 4.36 7.35
CA LEU A 213 -22.82 4.07 5.92
C LEU A 213 -23.94 4.96 5.33
N PRO A 214 -23.95 5.21 4.01
CA PRO A 214 -25.03 5.95 3.35
C PRO A 214 -26.42 5.32 3.54
N THR A 215 -26.47 4.00 3.71
CA THR A 215 -27.71 3.24 3.92
C THR A 215 -28.18 3.24 5.37
N GLY A 216 -27.38 3.74 6.31
CA GLY A 216 -27.69 3.75 7.73
C GLY A 216 -26.46 3.55 8.60
N ALA A 217 -26.61 3.78 9.90
CA ALA A 217 -25.53 3.53 10.85
C ALA A 217 -25.47 2.06 11.29
N ILE A 218 -24.26 1.50 11.34
CA ILE A 218 -24.00 0.20 11.95
C ILE A 218 -24.18 0.35 13.48
N SER A 219 -25.37 -0.03 13.95
CA SER A 219 -25.87 0.31 15.28
C SER A 219 -26.55 -0.85 16.01
N GLY A 220 -26.57 -2.04 15.43
CA GLY A 220 -27.06 -3.24 16.11
C GLY A 220 -26.24 -3.63 17.34
N PRO A 221 -26.74 -4.56 18.16
CA PRO A 221 -26.05 -5.00 19.36
C PRO A 221 -24.70 -5.66 19.04
N ALA A 222 -24.59 -6.33 17.90
CA ALA A 222 -23.38 -6.93 17.41
C ALA A 222 -23.34 -6.89 15.87
N VAL A 223 -22.14 -7.11 15.32
CA VAL A 223 -21.93 -7.49 13.93
C VAL A 223 -21.51 -8.95 13.91
N VAL A 224 -22.06 -9.72 12.98
CA VAL A 224 -21.62 -11.08 12.65
C VAL A 224 -21.11 -11.08 11.21
N GLY A 225 -20.05 -11.82 10.93
CA GLY A 225 -19.54 -11.86 9.57
C GLY A 225 -18.69 -13.07 9.25
N VAL A 226 -18.45 -13.25 7.97
CA VAL A 226 -17.63 -14.31 7.41
C VAL A 226 -16.78 -13.73 6.28
N VAL A 227 -15.56 -14.22 6.13
CA VAL A 227 -14.75 -13.99 4.92
C VAL A 227 -14.69 -15.26 4.10
N ALA A 228 -15.05 -15.16 2.83
CA ALA A 228 -15.02 -16.27 1.88
C ALA A 228 -14.14 -15.93 0.67
N ILE A 229 -13.43 -16.92 0.16
CA ILE A 229 -12.70 -16.87 -1.11
C ILE A 229 -13.50 -17.65 -2.13
N VAL A 230 -13.85 -17.01 -3.24
CA VAL A 230 -14.73 -17.57 -4.26
C VAL A 230 -14.04 -17.45 -5.62
N ASP A 231 -14.05 -18.51 -6.42
CA ASP A 231 -13.56 -18.42 -7.80
C ASP A 231 -14.57 -17.74 -8.73
N HIS A 232 -14.18 -17.53 -9.99
CA HIS A 232 -15.03 -16.87 -10.98
C HIS A 232 -16.32 -17.64 -11.34
N GLU A 233 -16.40 -18.94 -11.02
CA GLU A 233 -17.59 -19.78 -11.22
C GLU A 233 -18.54 -19.74 -10.00
N GLY A 234 -18.16 -19.01 -8.94
CA GLY A 234 -18.95 -18.90 -7.72
C GLY A 234 -18.67 -20.03 -6.72
N ARG A 235 -17.68 -20.89 -6.96
CA ARG A 235 -17.32 -21.96 -6.02
C ARG A 235 -16.49 -21.40 -4.88
N VAL A 236 -16.89 -21.74 -3.65
CA VAL A 236 -16.14 -21.41 -2.43
C VAL A 236 -14.85 -22.23 -2.39
N LEU A 237 -13.71 -21.55 -2.42
CA LEU A 237 -12.36 -22.11 -2.29
C LEU A 237 -11.91 -22.18 -0.82
N GLY A 238 -12.43 -21.28 0.01
CA GLY A 238 -12.15 -21.23 1.44
C GLY A 238 -13.13 -20.28 2.13
N GLU A 239 -13.42 -20.54 3.41
CA GLU A 239 -14.35 -19.77 4.22
C GLU A 239 -13.86 -19.76 5.67
N SER A 240 -13.98 -18.61 6.35
CA SER A 240 -13.71 -18.51 7.79
C SER A 240 -14.86 -19.07 8.62
N GLU A 241 -14.61 -19.42 9.88
CA GLU A 241 -15.69 -19.45 10.87
C GLU A 241 -16.34 -18.06 10.98
N ALA A 242 -17.60 -18.01 11.41
CA ALA A 242 -18.27 -16.77 11.69
C ALA A 242 -17.59 -16.03 12.85
N PHE A 243 -17.24 -14.77 12.62
CA PHE A 243 -16.77 -13.87 13.66
C PHE A 243 -17.92 -13.00 14.15
N ARG A 244 -17.88 -12.64 15.43
CA ARG A 244 -18.92 -11.85 16.09
C ARG A 244 -18.29 -10.76 16.94
N ARG A 245 -18.83 -9.54 16.88
CA ARG A 245 -18.37 -8.42 17.69
C ARG A 245 -19.52 -7.60 18.24
N ARG A 246 -19.63 -7.51 19.57
CA ARG A 246 -20.47 -6.49 20.22
C ARG A 246 -19.92 -5.10 19.89
N LEU A 247 -20.80 -4.21 19.45
CA LEU A 247 -20.38 -2.86 19.06
C LEU A 247 -20.31 -1.94 20.28
N PRO A 248 -19.25 -1.13 20.42
CA PRO A 248 -19.23 -0.07 21.43
C PRO A 248 -20.17 1.07 21.03
N ALA A 249 -20.43 1.99 21.96
CA ALA A 249 -21.16 3.21 21.69
C ALA A 249 -20.52 3.98 20.52
N ARG A 250 -21.36 4.52 19.63
CA ARG A 250 -20.87 5.35 18.52
C ARG A 250 -20.30 6.66 19.05
N MET A 251 -19.24 7.14 18.40
CA MET A 251 -18.64 8.43 18.68
C MET A 251 -18.69 9.30 17.42
N ALA A 252 -19.13 10.54 17.58
CA ALA A 252 -19.15 11.52 16.49
C ALA A 252 -17.78 12.15 16.23
N SER A 253 -16.83 12.04 17.17
CA SER A 253 -15.54 12.73 17.07
C SER A 253 -14.59 12.03 16.11
N VAL A 254 -14.17 12.75 15.06
CA VAL A 254 -13.00 12.40 14.25
C VAL A 254 -11.76 12.84 15.04
N PRO A 255 -10.75 11.98 15.26
CA PRO A 255 -9.48 12.43 15.80
C PRO A 255 -8.96 13.56 14.90
N SER A 256 -8.73 14.73 15.47
CA SER A 256 -8.18 15.85 14.72
C SER A 256 -6.67 15.77 14.79
N GLY A 257 -6.02 15.49 13.67
CA GLY A 257 -4.60 15.73 13.54
C GLY A 257 -4.26 17.21 13.70
N GLN A 258 -3.00 17.50 14.05
CA GLN A 258 -2.41 18.83 13.92
C GLN A 258 -1.13 18.67 13.10
N ILE A 259 -0.90 19.58 12.15
CA ILE A 259 0.37 19.60 11.41
C ILE A 259 1.44 20.09 12.39
N PRO A 260 2.43 19.26 12.73
CA PRO A 260 3.46 19.67 13.65
C PRO A 260 4.40 20.68 12.96
N ALA A 261 4.71 21.78 13.64
CA ALA A 261 5.72 22.74 13.15
C ALA A 261 7.08 22.05 12.96
N PRO A 262 7.90 22.42 11.96
CA PRO A 262 9.25 21.86 11.80
C PRO A 262 10.08 21.94 13.10
N GLY A 263 10.89 20.93 13.37
CA GLY A 263 11.79 20.94 14.53
C GLY A 263 12.98 21.88 14.31
N ALA A 264 13.56 22.38 15.41
CA ALA A 264 14.88 22.97 15.33
C ALA A 264 15.91 21.88 14.97
N GLU A 265 16.88 22.20 14.12
CA GLU A 265 17.95 21.27 13.70
C GLU A 265 17.44 19.99 13.02
N THR A 266 16.24 20.03 12.44
CA THR A 266 15.71 18.94 11.61
C THR A 266 15.65 19.34 10.14
N LEU A 267 15.76 18.35 9.26
CA LEU A 267 15.46 18.45 7.84
C LEU A 267 14.08 17.86 7.56
N ARG A 268 13.13 18.68 7.10
CA ARG A 268 11.80 18.23 6.67
C ARG A 268 11.80 17.88 5.19
N VAL A 269 11.64 16.60 4.88
CA VAL A 269 11.49 16.09 3.52
C VAL A 269 10.04 15.71 3.27
N VAL A 270 9.47 16.20 2.17
CA VAL A 270 8.11 15.88 1.72
C VAL A 270 8.20 15.11 0.41
N SER A 271 7.51 13.99 0.28
CA SER A 271 7.27 13.31 -0.98
C SER A 271 5.84 13.57 -1.43
N TYR A 272 5.64 13.97 -2.69
CA TYR A 272 4.31 14.33 -3.20
C TYR A 272 4.17 14.07 -4.71
N ASN A 273 3.33 13.10 -5.08
CA ASN A 273 2.83 12.96 -6.45
C ASN A 273 1.76 14.04 -6.70
N VAL A 274 2.03 14.92 -7.66
CA VAL A 274 1.22 16.13 -7.88
C VAL A 274 0.15 15.98 -8.95
N LEU A 275 -0.07 14.75 -9.45
CA LEU A 275 -1.07 14.40 -10.45
C LEU A 275 -1.04 15.28 -11.71
N LYS A 276 -0.31 14.84 -12.73
CA LYS A 276 -0.29 15.44 -14.09
C LYS A 276 -0.07 16.96 -14.11
N SER A 277 1.00 17.43 -13.48
CA SER A 277 1.35 18.85 -13.35
C SER A 277 0.25 19.67 -12.66
N GLY A 278 -0.48 19.06 -11.72
CA GLY A 278 -1.53 19.68 -10.92
C GLY A 278 -1.20 21.08 -10.36
N PRO A 279 0.02 21.37 -9.88
CA PRO A 279 0.38 22.68 -9.35
C PRO A 279 0.28 23.80 -10.38
N VAL A 280 0.41 23.51 -11.68
CA VAL A 280 0.22 24.51 -12.74
C VAL A 280 -1.27 24.80 -12.94
N ALA A 281 -2.09 23.74 -12.95
CA ALA A 281 -3.52 23.85 -13.24
C ALA A 281 -4.37 24.31 -12.04
N ARG A 282 -3.97 23.92 -10.83
CA ARG A 282 -4.68 24.16 -9.56
C ARG A 282 -3.68 24.54 -8.47
N PRO A 283 -3.00 25.69 -8.57
CA PRO A 283 -1.87 25.99 -7.71
C PRO A 283 -2.24 26.21 -6.23
N GLU A 284 -3.42 26.77 -5.94
CA GLU A 284 -3.73 27.28 -4.60
C GLU A 284 -3.77 26.19 -3.52
N PRO A 285 -4.37 24.99 -3.74
CA PRO A 285 -4.28 23.89 -2.79
C PRO A 285 -2.84 23.44 -2.51
N PHE A 286 -2.02 23.28 -3.55
CA PHE A 286 -0.60 22.90 -3.39
C PHE A 286 0.18 23.95 -2.63
N GLU A 287 -0.04 25.23 -2.94
CA GLU A 287 0.62 26.34 -2.24
C GLU A 287 0.26 26.35 -0.75
N ARG A 288 -1.02 26.24 -0.39
CA ARG A 288 -1.43 26.18 1.03
C ARG A 288 -0.85 24.97 1.75
N ILE A 289 -0.90 23.79 1.14
CA ILE A 289 -0.36 22.54 1.71
C ILE A 289 1.15 22.69 1.95
N LEU A 290 1.92 23.09 0.94
CA LEU A 290 3.38 23.22 1.07
C LEU A 290 3.78 24.35 2.03
N ARG A 291 3.03 25.47 2.10
CA ARG A 291 3.22 26.51 3.10
C ARG A 291 2.99 26.00 4.52
N ALA A 292 1.91 25.25 4.74
CA ALA A 292 1.59 24.65 6.04
C ALA A 292 2.64 23.63 6.48
N LEU A 293 3.19 22.86 5.53
CA LEU A 293 4.24 21.89 5.80
C LEU A 293 5.61 22.56 6.03
N ALA A 294 5.88 23.70 5.39
CA ALA A 294 7.17 24.38 5.38
C ALA A 294 8.37 23.44 5.12
N PRO A 295 8.38 22.71 3.99
CA PRO A 295 9.42 21.72 3.70
C PRO A 295 10.78 22.36 3.42
N ASP A 296 11.84 21.62 3.74
CA ASP A 296 13.19 21.93 3.29
C ASP A 296 13.48 21.32 1.93
N VAL A 297 12.96 20.11 1.70
CA VAL A 297 13.07 19.38 0.43
C VAL A 297 11.72 18.79 0.05
N VAL A 298 11.36 18.89 -1.24
CA VAL A 298 10.17 18.27 -1.83
C VAL A 298 10.60 17.34 -2.97
N LEU A 299 10.22 16.06 -2.85
CA LEU A 299 10.41 15.00 -3.84
C LEU A 299 9.12 14.85 -4.63
N LEU A 300 9.13 15.31 -5.88
CA LEU A 300 7.94 15.47 -6.72
C LEU A 300 7.83 14.33 -7.74
N GLN A 301 6.61 13.89 -8.01
CA GLN A 301 6.25 12.96 -9.08
C GLN A 301 5.08 13.53 -9.92
N GLU A 302 4.99 13.09 -11.17
CA GLU A 302 3.98 13.52 -12.17
C GLU A 302 3.97 15.02 -12.49
N TRP A 303 5.12 15.70 -12.43
CA TRP A 303 5.25 17.05 -12.94
C TRP A 303 5.93 17.05 -14.31
N ASP A 304 5.14 16.83 -15.35
CA ASP A 304 5.61 16.66 -16.73
C ASP A 304 6.23 17.94 -17.31
N ASP A 305 5.67 19.11 -16.98
CA ASP A 305 6.22 20.41 -17.41
C ASP A 305 7.42 20.81 -16.53
N ARG A 306 8.59 20.21 -16.81
CA ARG A 306 9.83 20.43 -16.06
C ARG A 306 10.24 21.90 -15.98
N ALA A 307 9.99 22.68 -17.03
CA ALA A 307 10.40 24.08 -17.09
C ALA A 307 9.58 24.97 -16.15
N SER A 308 8.37 24.53 -15.78
CA SER A 308 7.49 25.28 -14.86
C SER A 308 7.84 25.10 -13.38
N ILE A 309 8.62 24.07 -13.00
CA ILE A 309 8.81 23.70 -11.59
C ILE A 309 9.56 24.79 -10.82
N ASP A 310 10.75 25.19 -11.30
CA ASP A 310 11.56 26.25 -10.67
C ASP A 310 10.81 27.58 -10.52
N PRO A 311 10.21 28.16 -11.58
CA PRO A 311 9.48 29.41 -11.44
C PRO A 311 8.25 29.26 -10.55
N TRP A 312 7.58 28.11 -10.52
CA TRP A 312 6.45 27.89 -9.62
C TRP A 312 6.86 27.98 -8.15
N PHE A 313 7.92 27.26 -7.75
CA PHE A 313 8.41 27.28 -6.37
C PHE A 313 8.94 28.66 -5.97
N ASN A 314 9.77 29.28 -6.81
CA ASN A 314 10.35 30.58 -6.49
C ASN A 314 9.32 31.72 -6.52
N THR A 315 8.24 31.61 -7.31
CA THR A 315 7.16 32.61 -7.31
C THR A 315 6.21 32.43 -6.14
N ARG A 316 5.77 31.19 -5.87
CA ARG A 316 4.71 30.92 -4.90
C ARG A 316 5.19 30.61 -3.50
N LEU A 317 6.43 30.17 -3.32
CA LEU A 317 7.02 29.79 -2.04
C LEU A 317 8.36 30.48 -1.77
N GLY A 318 8.73 31.48 -2.58
CA GLY A 318 10.03 32.18 -2.48
C GLY A 318 10.21 32.98 -1.19
N ASP A 319 9.13 33.35 -0.52
CA ASP A 319 9.15 33.97 0.80
C ASP A 319 9.57 33.01 1.92
N LEU A 320 9.49 31.69 1.68
CA LEU A 320 10.07 30.66 2.57
C LEU A 320 11.58 30.49 2.37
N GLY A 321 12.16 31.14 1.36
CA GLY A 321 13.56 31.01 0.95
C GLY A 321 13.70 30.74 -0.55
N ARG A 322 14.93 30.84 -1.05
CA ARG A 322 15.25 30.47 -2.43
C ARG A 322 15.08 28.96 -2.63
N TRP A 323 14.47 28.57 -3.73
CA TRP A 323 14.35 27.17 -4.14
C TRP A 323 15.34 26.83 -5.25
N TYR A 324 15.94 25.65 -5.14
CA TYR A 324 16.80 25.01 -6.12
C TYR A 324 16.09 23.77 -6.65
N VAL A 325 15.95 23.68 -7.97
CA VAL A 325 15.20 22.58 -8.61
C VAL A 325 16.11 21.73 -9.49
N ARG A 326 15.98 20.41 -9.37
CA ARG A 326 16.56 19.41 -10.29
C ARG A 326 15.44 18.52 -10.79
N ALA A 327 15.16 18.57 -12.09
CA ALA A 327 14.14 17.75 -12.73
C ALA A 327 14.78 16.55 -13.45
N GLY A 328 14.24 15.35 -13.23
CA GLY A 328 14.62 14.13 -13.94
C GLY A 328 13.67 13.75 -15.07
N GLU A 329 13.87 12.57 -15.63
CA GLU A 329 12.99 12.06 -16.69
C GLU A 329 11.65 11.53 -16.20
N GLY A 330 10.61 11.71 -17.02
CA GLY A 330 9.26 11.19 -16.76
C GLY A 330 8.56 11.75 -15.52
N GLY A 331 8.73 13.06 -15.29
CA GLY A 331 7.90 13.84 -14.37
C GLY A 331 8.33 13.79 -12.90
N VAL A 332 9.56 13.35 -12.61
CA VAL A 332 10.11 13.43 -11.25
C VAL A 332 11.02 14.65 -11.09
N ALA A 333 11.02 15.25 -9.90
CA ALA A 333 11.89 16.38 -9.57
C ALA A 333 12.22 16.44 -8.08
N ILE A 334 13.25 17.20 -7.75
CA ILE A 334 13.60 17.62 -6.40
C ILE A 334 13.52 19.15 -6.38
N ALA A 335 12.79 19.70 -5.41
CA ALA A 335 12.85 21.11 -5.07
C ALA A 335 13.39 21.25 -3.64
N SER A 336 14.42 22.07 -3.45
CA SER A 336 15.13 22.19 -2.17
C SER A 336 15.35 23.65 -1.80
N ARG A 337 15.15 24.02 -0.53
CA ARG A 337 15.57 25.33 0.01
C ARG A 337 17.07 25.40 0.31
N HIS A 338 17.75 24.27 0.22
CA HIS A 338 19.20 24.13 0.32
C HIS A 338 19.82 24.02 -1.07
N PRO A 339 21.06 24.53 -1.28
CA PRO A 339 21.79 24.31 -2.53
C PRO A 339 21.80 22.84 -2.93
N LEU A 340 21.49 22.58 -4.19
CA LEU A 340 21.31 21.24 -4.75
C LEU A 340 22.36 21.00 -5.83
N GLU A 341 23.14 19.93 -5.67
CA GLU A 341 24.14 19.47 -6.63
C GLU A 341 23.71 18.16 -7.29
N GLU A 342 24.34 17.85 -8.42
CA GLU A 342 24.09 16.62 -9.15
C GLU A 342 24.65 15.43 -8.37
N ALA A 343 23.84 14.37 -8.23
CA ALA A 343 24.28 13.10 -7.65
C ALA A 343 23.68 11.94 -8.45
N GLY A 344 24.49 10.91 -8.67
CA GLY A 344 24.09 9.77 -9.50
C GLY A 344 24.04 10.09 -11.01
N PRO A 345 23.54 9.16 -11.83
CA PRO A 345 23.44 9.35 -13.27
C PRO A 345 22.32 10.33 -13.67
N ASP A 346 22.52 11.10 -14.74
CA ASP A 346 21.52 12.04 -15.28
C ASP A 346 20.30 11.35 -15.91
N ALA A 347 20.52 10.16 -16.47
CA ALA A 347 19.47 9.34 -17.05
C ALA A 347 19.68 7.87 -16.65
N VAL A 348 18.59 7.23 -16.26
CA VAL A 348 18.56 5.81 -15.93
C VAL A 348 17.63 5.14 -16.91
N VAL A 349 18.09 4.07 -17.55
CA VAL A 349 17.28 3.31 -18.51
C VAL A 349 17.35 1.83 -18.21
N ILE A 350 16.25 1.13 -18.48
CA ILE A 350 16.18 -0.34 -18.40
C ILE A 350 15.88 -0.92 -19.77
N ALA A 351 16.39 -2.14 -20.01
CA ALA A 351 15.98 -2.92 -21.18
C ALA A 351 14.48 -3.25 -21.07
N PRO A 352 13.76 -3.31 -22.20
CA PRO A 352 12.35 -3.66 -22.18
C PRO A 352 12.16 -5.11 -21.71
N GLU A 353 11.08 -5.36 -20.97
CA GLU A 353 10.66 -6.73 -20.66
C GLU A 353 9.76 -7.29 -21.77
N GLY A 354 10.07 -8.50 -22.25
CA GLY A 354 9.24 -9.27 -23.19
C GLY A 354 9.64 -9.16 -24.67
N PRO A 355 9.07 -10.05 -25.54
CA PRO A 355 9.47 -10.18 -26.94
C PRO A 355 9.03 -9.01 -27.86
N GLU A 356 8.16 -8.11 -27.40
CA GLU A 356 7.67 -6.95 -28.18
C GLU A 356 8.52 -5.68 -27.98
N GLY A 357 9.78 -5.85 -27.57
CA GLY A 357 10.71 -4.80 -27.16
C GLY A 357 10.75 -3.58 -28.08
N ARG A 358 10.14 -2.49 -27.63
CA ARG A 358 10.36 -1.14 -28.17
C ARG A 358 11.32 -0.40 -27.24
N GLY A 359 12.61 -0.45 -27.55
CA GLY A 359 13.66 0.42 -26.99
C GLY A 359 13.92 0.31 -25.48
N TYR A 360 15.03 0.91 -25.05
CA TYR A 360 15.30 1.18 -23.64
C TYR A 360 14.21 2.12 -23.09
N ARG A 361 13.72 1.85 -21.87
CA ARG A 361 12.71 2.67 -21.20
C ARG A 361 13.37 3.52 -20.11
N PRO A 362 13.08 4.83 -20.03
CA PRO A 362 13.57 5.67 -18.95
C PRO A 362 12.93 5.26 -17.63
N VAL A 363 13.76 5.17 -16.59
CA VAL A 363 13.33 4.99 -15.22
C VAL A 363 13.09 6.38 -14.63
N ARG A 364 11.92 6.57 -14.02
CA ARG A 364 11.53 7.84 -13.42
C ARG A 364 12.19 7.98 -12.07
N VAL A 365 13.42 8.48 -12.08
CA VAL A 365 14.24 8.74 -10.90
C VAL A 365 15.11 9.97 -11.11
N VAL A 366 15.31 10.73 -10.04
CA VAL A 366 16.30 11.81 -9.98
C VAL A 366 16.92 11.80 -8.59
N ALA A 367 18.23 12.01 -8.52
CA ALA A 367 18.96 12.18 -7.25
C ALA A 367 19.74 13.50 -7.27
N GLY A 368 19.95 14.06 -6.09
CA GLY A 368 20.74 15.26 -5.89
C GLY A 368 21.31 15.31 -4.48
N LEU A 369 22.42 16.03 -4.32
CA LEU A 369 23.04 16.27 -3.03
C LEU A 369 22.59 17.62 -2.48
N ALA A 370 21.86 17.62 -1.37
CA ALA A 370 21.42 18.83 -0.68
C ALA A 370 22.36 19.13 0.50
N ARG A 371 22.85 20.37 0.61
CA ARG A 371 23.70 20.81 1.73
C ARG A 371 22.84 21.37 2.86
N THR A 372 22.58 20.56 3.88
CA THR A 372 21.53 20.85 4.88
C THR A 372 22.10 21.09 6.29
N PRO A 373 21.28 21.58 7.25
CA PRO A 373 21.69 21.73 8.64
C PRO A 373 22.10 20.42 9.33
N ILE A 374 21.61 19.27 8.83
CA ILE A 374 21.99 17.95 9.35
C ILE A 374 23.20 17.34 8.64
N GLY A 375 23.85 18.11 7.76
CA GLY A 375 24.94 17.67 6.89
C GLY A 375 24.53 17.57 5.42
N ASP A 376 25.42 17.04 4.60
CA ASP A 376 25.11 16.74 3.20
C ASP A 376 24.18 15.52 3.15
N VAL A 377 23.09 15.63 2.40
CA VAL A 377 22.07 14.59 2.27
C VAL A 377 21.83 14.30 0.81
N LEU A 378 22.00 13.04 0.40
CA LEU A 378 21.56 12.60 -0.91
C LEU A 378 20.06 12.36 -0.86
N VAL A 379 19.32 13.12 -1.65
CA VAL A 379 17.87 13.02 -1.77
C VAL A 379 17.49 12.49 -3.15
N SER A 380 16.53 11.58 -3.22
CA SER A 380 16.07 11.02 -4.49
C SER A 380 14.55 10.90 -4.58
N SER A 381 14.00 11.43 -5.67
CA SER A 381 12.60 11.27 -6.06
C SER A 381 12.46 10.13 -7.08
N LEU A 382 11.49 9.24 -6.89
CA LEU A 382 11.19 8.15 -7.82
C LEU A 382 9.70 8.01 -8.13
N HIS A 383 9.37 7.38 -9.25
CA HIS A 383 7.99 7.00 -9.59
C HIS A 383 8.00 5.65 -10.36
N LEU A 384 7.74 4.54 -9.66
CA LEU A 384 7.80 3.21 -10.29
C LEU A 384 6.55 2.88 -11.10
N LYS A 385 6.65 1.87 -11.97
CA LYS A 385 5.61 1.42 -12.89
C LYS A 385 4.29 1.21 -12.16
N CYS A 386 3.24 1.84 -12.68
CA CYS A 386 1.88 1.72 -12.14
C CYS A 386 1.18 0.40 -12.51
N CYS A 387 0.14 0.09 -11.75
CA CYS A 387 -0.87 -0.95 -12.03
C CYS A 387 -0.34 -2.39 -12.07
N GLY A 388 -1.20 -3.31 -12.52
CA GLY A 388 -0.90 -4.73 -12.64
C GLY A 388 -1.08 -5.49 -11.32
N THR A 389 -0.58 -6.70 -11.30
CA THR A 389 -0.69 -7.64 -10.16
C THR A 389 0.65 -8.34 -9.96
N ALA A 390 0.83 -8.98 -8.80
CA ALA A 390 2.06 -9.70 -8.47
C ALA A 390 2.44 -10.71 -9.57
N GLY A 391 3.71 -10.70 -9.98
CA GLY A 391 4.22 -11.55 -11.06
C GLY A 391 3.82 -11.15 -12.49
N GLY A 392 2.94 -10.15 -12.66
CA GLY A 392 2.53 -9.58 -13.95
C GLY A 392 3.65 -8.81 -14.67
N VAL A 393 3.37 -8.35 -15.90
CA VAL A 393 4.35 -7.58 -16.71
C VAL A 393 4.70 -6.25 -16.05
N GLU A 394 3.73 -5.57 -15.42
CA GLU A 394 3.95 -4.32 -14.69
C GLU A 394 4.79 -4.54 -13.43
N ASP A 395 4.56 -5.65 -12.70
CA ASP A 395 5.29 -5.94 -11.48
C ASP A 395 6.75 -6.30 -11.76
N ARG A 396 7.02 -7.04 -12.83
CA ARG A 396 8.41 -7.31 -13.25
C ARG A 396 9.12 -6.05 -13.74
N ALA A 397 8.43 -5.20 -14.51
CA ALA A 397 8.95 -3.88 -14.86
C ALA A 397 9.26 -3.05 -13.60
N ARG A 398 8.37 -3.05 -12.60
CA ARG A 398 8.59 -2.38 -11.31
C ARG A 398 9.82 -2.93 -10.57
N LEU A 399 10.05 -4.24 -10.60
CA LEU A 399 11.26 -4.86 -10.04
C LEU A 399 12.53 -4.43 -10.77
N ALA A 400 12.48 -4.34 -12.10
CA ALA A 400 13.61 -3.88 -12.92
C ALA A 400 13.93 -2.40 -12.67
N GLU A 401 12.90 -1.56 -12.59
CA GLU A 401 13.01 -0.14 -12.24
C GLU A 401 13.58 0.04 -10.83
N ALA A 402 13.07 -0.69 -9.83
CA ALA A 402 13.57 -0.62 -8.45
C ALA A 402 15.06 -0.98 -8.34
N ARG A 403 15.53 -2.01 -9.06
CA ARG A 403 16.96 -2.33 -9.14
C ARG A 403 17.78 -1.21 -9.77
N ALA A 404 17.26 -0.59 -10.83
CA ALA A 404 17.93 0.52 -11.49
C ALA A 404 17.98 1.79 -10.62
N VAL A 405 16.92 2.06 -9.86
CA VAL A 405 16.88 3.12 -8.84
C VAL A 405 17.95 2.89 -7.79
N ASN A 406 18.00 1.69 -7.20
CA ASN A 406 19.00 1.34 -6.20
C ASN A 406 20.43 1.55 -6.72
N ALA A 407 20.74 1.05 -7.91
CA ALA A 407 22.05 1.23 -8.53
C ALA A 407 22.40 2.71 -8.80
N ALA A 408 21.42 3.51 -9.22
CA ALA A 408 21.61 4.94 -9.46
C ALA A 408 21.88 5.73 -8.17
N VAL A 409 21.14 5.40 -7.10
CA VAL A 409 21.33 6.01 -5.78
C VAL A 409 22.66 5.58 -5.17
N LEU A 410 23.00 4.28 -5.23
CA LEU A 410 24.29 3.76 -4.77
C LEU A 410 25.46 4.46 -5.45
N LYS A 411 25.39 4.66 -6.78
CA LYS A 411 26.39 5.44 -7.49
C LYS A 411 26.51 6.87 -6.95
N GLY A 412 25.39 7.53 -6.67
CA GLY A 412 25.40 8.85 -6.06
C GLY A 412 26.01 8.87 -4.66
N ILE A 413 25.77 7.83 -3.86
CA ILE A 413 26.40 7.66 -2.54
C ILE A 413 27.92 7.53 -2.68
N ASP A 414 28.39 6.66 -3.58
CA ASP A 414 29.81 6.41 -3.81
C ASP A 414 30.55 7.66 -4.33
N ASP A 415 29.94 8.38 -5.28
CA ASP A 415 30.52 9.58 -5.87
C ASP A 415 30.68 10.70 -4.82
N GLN A 416 29.67 10.88 -3.96
CA GLN A 416 29.59 11.99 -3.00
C GLN A 416 30.15 11.63 -1.61
N ARG A 417 30.36 10.35 -1.31
CA ARG A 417 30.75 9.84 0.03
C ARG A 417 29.83 10.32 1.15
N VAL A 418 28.52 10.28 0.89
CA VAL A 418 27.48 10.76 1.80
C VAL A 418 26.98 9.64 2.72
N SER A 419 26.68 9.97 3.98
CA SER A 419 26.13 9.02 4.96
C SER A 419 24.63 9.20 5.19
N HIS A 420 24.06 10.35 4.82
CA HIS A 420 22.63 10.62 4.91
C HIS A 420 21.98 10.43 3.54
N VAL A 421 21.08 9.46 3.45
CA VAL A 421 20.33 9.16 2.23
C VAL A 421 18.85 9.24 2.53
N VAL A 422 18.09 9.85 1.62
CA VAL A 422 16.62 9.84 1.64
C VAL A 422 16.11 9.52 0.23
N ILE A 423 15.33 8.46 0.10
CA ILE A 423 14.63 8.13 -1.13
C ILE A 423 13.13 8.21 -0.88
N GLY A 424 12.37 8.76 -1.82
CA GLY A 424 10.91 8.79 -1.69
C GLY A 424 10.17 9.02 -2.99
N GLY A 425 8.90 8.67 -2.97
CA GLY A 425 8.01 8.84 -4.11
C GLY A 425 6.93 7.79 -4.18
N ASP A 426 6.26 7.75 -5.34
CA ASP A 426 5.21 6.80 -5.64
C ASP A 426 5.82 5.47 -6.11
N PHE A 427 5.78 4.46 -5.23
CA PHE A 427 6.24 3.11 -5.54
C PHE A 427 5.23 2.31 -6.34
N ASN A 428 3.99 2.78 -6.47
CA ASN A 428 2.88 2.06 -7.08
C ASN A 428 2.81 0.60 -6.57
N LEU A 429 2.92 0.43 -5.25
CA LEU A 429 3.11 -0.87 -4.61
C LEU A 429 1.80 -1.67 -4.50
N VAL A 430 1.24 -2.03 -5.66
CA VAL A 430 -0.03 -2.76 -5.84
C VAL A 430 0.17 -4.20 -6.31
N GLY A 431 1.39 -4.58 -6.69
CA GLY A 431 1.75 -5.93 -7.13
C GLY A 431 2.37 -6.74 -6.00
N SER A 432 3.69 -6.90 -6.03
CA SER A 432 4.47 -7.55 -4.97
C SER A 432 5.22 -6.52 -4.10
N ARG A 433 5.66 -6.95 -2.89
CA ARG A 433 6.49 -6.15 -1.97
C ARG A 433 7.94 -5.88 -2.43
N PRO A 434 8.65 -6.82 -3.09
CA PRO A 434 10.09 -6.67 -3.35
C PRO A 434 10.55 -5.39 -4.08
N PRO A 435 9.76 -4.69 -4.92
CA PRO A 435 10.19 -3.41 -5.48
C PRO A 435 10.56 -2.36 -4.42
N LEU A 436 9.83 -2.31 -3.29
CA LEU A 436 10.17 -1.42 -2.19
C LEU A 436 11.48 -1.84 -1.51
N ASP A 437 11.65 -3.14 -1.26
CA ASP A 437 12.86 -3.66 -0.60
C ASP A 437 14.10 -3.52 -1.49
N LEU A 438 13.97 -3.77 -2.79
CA LEU A 438 15.06 -3.62 -3.76
C LEU A 438 15.54 -2.18 -3.90
N ALA A 439 14.63 -1.21 -3.93
CA ALA A 439 15.00 0.20 -4.09
C ALA A 439 15.84 0.72 -2.91
N ARG A 440 15.58 0.23 -1.69
CA ARG A 440 16.22 0.68 -0.45
C ARG A 440 17.41 -0.18 0.02
N ALA A 441 17.67 -1.29 -0.67
CA ALA A 441 18.57 -2.34 -0.19
C ALA A 441 20.03 -1.87 -0.07
N ALA A 442 20.65 -2.14 1.08
CA ALA A 442 22.08 -1.90 1.33
C ALA A 442 22.58 -0.48 0.95
N LEU A 443 21.73 0.54 1.10
CA LEU A 443 22.07 1.94 0.81
C LEU A 443 22.43 2.74 2.06
N ASP A 444 22.32 2.16 3.26
CA ASP A 444 22.72 2.86 4.48
C ASP A 444 24.24 2.78 4.72
N ALA A 445 24.77 3.70 5.52
CA ALA A 445 26.20 3.84 5.79
C ALA A 445 26.83 2.63 6.49
N ASP A 446 26.03 1.82 7.19
CA ASP A 446 26.45 0.56 7.82
C ASP A 446 26.22 -0.68 6.92
N GLY A 447 25.78 -0.46 5.67
CA GLY A 447 25.46 -1.50 4.69
C GLY A 447 24.10 -2.15 4.88
N SER A 448 23.29 -1.68 5.83
CA SER A 448 21.89 -2.10 5.97
C SER A 448 20.98 -1.41 4.94
N ASP A 449 19.74 -1.88 4.86
CA ASP A 449 18.73 -1.23 4.04
C ASP A 449 18.24 0.07 4.70
N LEU A 450 17.89 1.09 3.93
CA LEU A 450 17.26 2.30 4.49
C LEU A 450 15.97 1.94 5.24
N ALA A 451 15.76 2.55 6.41
CA ALA A 451 14.54 2.40 7.18
C ALA A 451 13.37 3.11 6.50
N ILE A 452 12.17 2.53 6.56
CA ILE A 452 10.93 3.16 6.06
C ILE A 452 10.42 4.13 7.12
N ALA A 453 10.12 5.37 6.71
CA ALA A 453 9.49 6.34 7.59
C ALA A 453 8.09 5.87 8.01
N ASP A 454 7.86 5.89 9.32
CA ASP A 454 6.60 5.47 9.94
C ASP A 454 5.53 6.56 9.83
N ALA A 455 5.15 6.89 8.60
CA ALA A 455 4.30 8.04 8.27
C ALA A 455 2.80 7.69 8.29
N ARG A 456 2.16 7.87 9.44
CA ARG A 456 0.71 7.68 9.59
C ARG A 456 -0.08 8.93 9.19
N VAL A 457 -1.30 8.75 8.67
CA VAL A 457 -2.22 9.86 8.40
C VAL A 457 -2.56 10.59 9.70
N LEU A 458 -2.32 11.91 9.73
CA LEU A 458 -2.65 12.73 10.90
C LEU A 458 -4.15 12.69 11.19
N GLY A 459 -4.50 12.37 12.43
CA GLY A 459 -5.90 12.27 12.84
C GLY A 459 -6.59 10.97 12.42
N ASP A 460 -5.85 10.01 11.87
CA ASP A 460 -6.41 8.71 11.47
C ASP A 460 -5.48 7.56 11.89
N ARG A 461 -5.95 6.31 11.90
CA ARG A 461 -5.17 5.09 12.19
C ARG A 461 -4.91 4.29 10.93
N ALA A 462 -4.38 4.94 9.89
CA ALA A 462 -4.10 4.34 8.59
C ALA A 462 -2.86 4.97 7.96
N TYR A 463 -2.27 4.27 7.00
CA TYR A 463 -1.10 4.71 6.21
C TYR A 463 -1.45 5.00 4.74
N ASP A 464 -2.74 5.16 4.43
CA ASP A 464 -3.18 5.45 3.07
C ASP A 464 -2.54 6.74 2.56
N THR A 465 -1.95 6.69 1.37
CA THR A 465 -1.32 7.83 0.69
C THR A 465 -1.94 8.13 -0.67
N TRP A 466 -2.80 7.23 -1.16
CA TRP A 466 -3.53 7.39 -2.41
C TRP A 466 -5.02 7.08 -2.23
N SER A 467 -5.89 7.88 -2.83
CA SER A 467 -7.32 7.63 -2.91
C SER A 467 -7.96 8.41 -4.07
N ASP A 468 -8.71 7.72 -4.93
CA ASP A 468 -9.67 8.36 -5.84
C ASP A 468 -11.07 7.75 -5.62
N ALA A 469 -12.01 8.59 -5.15
CA ALA A 469 -13.39 8.20 -4.91
C ALA A 469 -14.12 7.69 -6.17
N ARG A 470 -13.61 8.01 -7.37
CA ARG A 470 -14.15 7.54 -8.66
C ARG A 470 -13.49 6.25 -9.15
N SER A 471 -12.40 5.83 -8.51
CA SER A 471 -11.71 4.60 -8.87
C SER A 471 -12.47 3.37 -8.39
N ALA A 472 -12.37 2.28 -9.15
CA ALA A 472 -12.78 0.97 -8.68
C ALA A 472 -11.85 0.44 -7.58
N PHE A 473 -10.65 0.99 -7.42
CA PHE A 473 -9.73 0.63 -6.36
C PHE A 473 -9.99 1.47 -5.10
N GLY A 474 -10.01 0.81 -3.94
CA GLY A 474 -10.05 1.47 -2.64
C GLY A 474 -8.73 2.21 -2.34
N PRO A 475 -8.71 3.03 -1.26
CA PRO A 475 -7.50 3.72 -0.81
C PRO A 475 -6.34 2.76 -0.56
N GLY A 476 -5.12 3.29 -0.62
CA GLY A 476 -3.92 2.48 -0.43
C GLY A 476 -2.66 3.25 -0.12
N ARG A 477 -1.66 2.56 0.43
CA ARG A 477 -0.31 3.09 0.68
C ARG A 477 0.59 2.85 -0.54
N LEU A 478 0.76 3.88 -1.38
CA LEU A 478 1.58 3.82 -2.60
C LEU A 478 2.86 4.64 -2.48
N ASP A 479 2.80 5.75 -1.75
CA ASP A 479 3.93 6.65 -1.51
C ASP A 479 4.70 6.26 -0.23
N PHE A 480 6.03 6.22 -0.34
CA PHE A 480 6.93 5.89 0.77
C PHE A 480 8.11 6.86 0.81
N LEU A 481 8.63 7.06 2.02
CA LEU A 481 9.94 7.68 2.28
C LEU A 481 10.79 6.65 3.02
N ALA A 482 12.03 6.45 2.57
CA ALA A 482 13.02 5.66 3.27
C ALA A 482 14.29 6.49 3.52
N PHE A 483 14.94 6.29 4.66
CA PHE A 483 16.05 7.13 5.13
C PHE A 483 17.15 6.31 5.82
N SER A 484 18.36 6.85 5.84
CA SER A 484 19.51 6.29 6.56
C SER A 484 19.32 6.36 8.08
N ASP A 485 18.90 5.27 8.73
CA ASP A 485 18.72 5.24 10.18
C ASP A 485 20.00 4.93 10.96
N ALA A 486 21.07 4.53 10.28
CA ALA A 486 22.42 4.44 10.85
C ALA A 486 23.02 5.84 11.14
N SER A 487 22.70 6.85 10.33
CA SER A 487 23.24 8.21 10.44
C SER A 487 22.21 9.26 10.85
N ALA A 488 20.92 8.99 10.69
CA ALA A 488 19.84 9.90 11.05
C ALA A 488 18.75 9.21 11.89
N GLN A 489 17.87 10.02 12.47
CA GLN A 489 16.67 9.55 13.14
C GLN A 489 15.47 10.32 12.62
N ALA A 490 14.37 9.61 12.33
CA ALA A 490 13.07 10.22 12.12
C ALA A 490 12.55 10.79 13.45
N ALA A 491 12.61 12.11 13.60
CA ALA A 491 12.02 12.82 14.72
C ALA A 491 10.49 12.77 14.64
N ARG A 492 9.95 12.85 13.42
CA ARG A 492 8.52 12.73 13.10
C ARG A 492 8.35 12.16 11.70
N ALA A 493 7.26 11.44 11.49
CA ALA A 493 6.81 11.03 10.16
C ALA A 493 5.28 11.05 10.14
N PHE A 494 4.69 11.59 9.06
CA PHE A 494 3.24 11.71 8.95
C PHE A 494 2.76 11.93 7.52
N VAL A 495 1.49 11.64 7.26
CA VAL A 495 0.78 11.95 6.01
C VAL A 495 -0.28 13.01 6.30
N VAL A 496 -0.45 13.98 5.39
CA VAL A 496 -1.48 15.04 5.55
C VAL A 496 -2.66 14.80 4.63
N ASP A 497 -3.80 14.48 5.24
CA ASP A 497 -5.13 14.57 4.63
C ASP A 497 -5.91 15.71 5.29
N THR A 498 -6.17 16.79 4.56
CA THR A 498 -6.91 17.93 5.10
C THR A 498 -8.35 17.59 5.50
N ALA A 499 -8.93 16.51 4.96
CA ALA A 499 -10.25 16.04 5.36
C ALA A 499 -10.26 15.45 6.78
N ARG A 500 -9.09 15.07 7.31
CA ARG A 500 -8.91 14.53 8.68
C ARG A 500 -8.50 15.58 9.70
N LEU A 501 -8.19 16.80 9.26
CA LEU A 501 -7.84 17.89 10.16
C LEU A 501 -9.10 18.56 10.70
N GLY A 502 -9.15 18.77 12.01
CA GLY A 502 -10.21 19.53 12.64
C GLY A 502 -10.13 21.02 12.31
N ARG A 503 -11.25 21.73 12.48
CA ARG A 503 -11.37 23.17 12.13
C ARG A 503 -10.27 24.05 12.75
N ALA A 504 -9.88 23.76 13.98
CA ALA A 504 -8.82 24.52 14.66
C ALA A 504 -7.44 24.30 13.99
N ALA A 505 -7.11 23.06 13.61
CA ALA A 505 -5.87 22.73 12.91
C ALA A 505 -5.85 23.34 11.50
N LEU A 506 -6.96 23.24 10.77
CA LEU A 506 -7.12 23.87 9.45
C LEU A 506 -6.92 25.39 9.53
N GLY A 507 -7.58 26.05 10.48
CA GLY A 507 -7.44 27.49 10.69
C GLY A 507 -6.02 27.91 11.08
N ALA A 508 -5.36 27.17 11.98
CA ALA A 508 -4.00 27.46 12.42
C ALA A 508 -2.95 27.28 11.30
N SER A 509 -3.20 26.36 10.37
CA SER A 509 -2.31 26.07 9.24
C SER A 509 -2.69 26.80 7.95
N GLY A 510 -3.75 27.61 7.95
CA GLY A 510 -4.25 28.31 6.75
C GLY A 510 -4.77 27.36 5.66
N LEU A 511 -5.24 26.16 6.04
CA LEU A 511 -5.72 25.12 5.14
C LEU A 511 -7.25 25.10 5.04
N LEU A 512 -7.75 24.60 3.91
CA LEU A 512 -9.15 24.26 3.71
C LEU A 512 -9.35 22.74 3.81
N PRO A 513 -10.51 22.26 4.27
CA PRO A 513 -10.75 20.82 4.44
C PRO A 513 -10.64 20.02 3.14
N GLY A 514 -10.90 20.65 1.99
CA GLY A 514 -10.84 20.02 0.67
C GLY A 514 -9.51 20.20 -0.07
N ASP A 515 -8.48 20.78 0.54
CA ASP A 515 -7.21 21.07 -0.16
C ASP A 515 -6.54 19.80 -0.68
N SER A 516 -6.42 18.75 0.13
CA SER A 516 -5.84 17.47 -0.31
C SER A 516 -6.57 16.92 -1.53
N ALA A 517 -7.91 16.79 -1.47
CA ALA A 517 -8.73 16.25 -2.56
C ALA A 517 -8.74 17.13 -3.83
N ALA A 518 -8.57 18.45 -3.69
CA ALA A 518 -8.49 19.37 -4.82
C ALA A 518 -7.09 19.39 -5.48
N ALA A 519 -6.04 19.10 -4.69
CA ALA A 519 -4.66 19.09 -5.16
C ALA A 519 -4.38 17.85 -6.02
N SER A 520 -4.45 16.67 -5.41
CA SER A 520 -4.00 15.39 -5.97
C SER A 520 -4.82 14.23 -5.38
N ASP A 521 -4.88 13.10 -6.10
CA ASP A 521 -5.34 11.81 -5.56
C ASP A 521 -4.30 11.16 -4.64
N HIS A 522 -3.08 11.70 -4.60
CA HIS A 522 -2.06 11.38 -3.60
C HIS A 522 -2.03 12.40 -2.46
N LEU A 523 -1.55 11.95 -1.29
CA LEU A 523 -1.34 12.74 -0.10
C LEU A 523 0.16 12.95 0.13
N PRO A 524 0.60 14.14 0.59
CA PRO A 524 2.00 14.37 0.90
C PRO A 524 2.45 13.52 2.10
N VAL A 525 3.56 12.80 1.91
CA VAL A 525 4.23 12.03 2.96
C VAL A 525 5.40 12.85 3.49
N VAL A 526 5.53 12.97 4.80
CA VAL A 526 6.50 13.84 5.46
C VAL A 526 7.38 13.06 6.41
N VAL A 527 8.68 13.36 6.43
CA VAL A 527 9.61 12.93 7.47
C VAL A 527 10.46 14.12 7.92
N ASP A 528 10.58 14.27 9.24
CA ASP A 528 11.53 15.20 9.89
C ASP A 528 12.73 14.39 10.34
N LEU A 529 13.91 14.67 9.78
CA LEU A 529 15.15 13.96 10.09
C LEU A 529 16.06 14.80 10.96
N ARG A 530 16.67 14.18 11.96
CA ARG A 530 17.79 14.73 12.73
C ARG A 530 19.03 13.88 12.54
N SER A 531 20.20 14.49 12.54
CA SER A 531 21.47 13.75 12.57
C SER A 531 21.59 12.98 13.90
N ARG A 532 22.31 11.84 13.91
CA ARG A 532 22.54 11.02 15.10
C ARG A 532 23.81 11.37 15.85
#